data_AF-A0A3M1FJP8-F1
#
_entry.id   AF-A0A3M1FJP8-F1
#
_cell.length_a   1.000
_cell.length_b   1.000
_cell.length_c   1.000
_cell.angle_alpha   90.00
_cell.angle_beta   90.00
_cell.angle_gamma   90.00
#
_symmetry.space_group_name_H-M   'P 1'
#
loop_
_entity.id
_entity.type
_entity.pdbx_description
1 polymer ?
#
loop_
_entity_poly.entity_id
_entity_poly.type
_entity_poly.pdbx_seq_one_letter_code
_entity_poly.pdbx_strand_id
1 'polypeptide(L)'
;RIITSILQVILNVIDFGMDIQDAVYAPRFDCQLSDIRCHRRIPAHVVEAVARKHPARHIPYSLGGFALVHALHIDPESGALSGAADPGADGMALVV
;
A
#
# COMPACT_ATOMS: atom_id res chain seq x y z
N ARG A 1 11.98 1.35 -2.59
CA ARG A 1 10.62 1.31 -2.04
C ARG A 1 9.53 1.04 -3.10
N ILE A 2 9.87 0.72 -4.36
CA ILE A 2 8.86 0.34 -5.38
C ILE A 2 8.44 -1.12 -5.16
N ILE A 3 9.42 -2.01 -5.04
CA ILE A 3 9.23 -3.46 -4.96
C ILE A 3 8.28 -3.84 -3.82
N THR A 4 8.56 -3.35 -2.60
CA THR A 4 7.75 -3.59 -1.40
C THR A 4 6.33 -3.05 -1.53
N SER A 5 6.15 -1.85 -2.10
CA SER A 5 4.83 -1.26 -2.29
C SER A 5 3.97 -2.02 -3.30
N ILE A 6 4.55 -2.40 -4.45
CA ILE A 6 3.83 -3.15 -5.48
C ILE A 6 3.46 -4.54 -4.95
N LEU A 7 4.39 -5.22 -4.26
CA LEU A 7 4.09 -6.51 -3.63
C LEU A 7 2.91 -6.38 -2.66
N GLN A 8 2.91 -5.41 -1.75
CA GLN A 8 1.80 -5.23 -0.80
C GLN A 8 0.46 -4.99 -1.50
N VAL A 9 0.42 -4.20 -2.59
CA VAL A 9 -0.82 -3.99 -3.34
C VAL A 9 -1.29 -5.28 -4.02
N ILE A 10 -0.38 -6.08 -4.59
CA ILE A 10 -0.72 -7.38 -5.18
C ILE A 10 -1.27 -8.33 -4.11
N LEU A 11 -0.61 -8.44 -2.95
CA LEU A 11 -1.06 -9.29 -1.84
C LEU A 11 -2.43 -8.83 -1.32
N ASN A 12 -2.66 -7.52 -1.21
CA ASN A 12 -3.94 -6.97 -0.78
C ASN A 12 -5.09 -7.41 -1.69
N VAL A 13 -4.89 -7.44 -3.00
CA VAL A 13 -5.90 -7.90 -3.96
C VAL A 13 -6.02 -9.43 -3.94
N ILE A 14 -4.92 -10.16 -4.06
CA ILE A 14 -4.93 -11.62 -4.28
C ILE A 14 -5.18 -12.39 -2.97
N ASP A 15 -4.43 -12.08 -1.92
CA ASP A 15 -4.47 -12.85 -0.67
C ASP A 15 -5.53 -12.32 0.30
N PHE A 16 -5.73 -11.00 0.33
CA PHE A 16 -6.70 -10.37 1.24
C PHE A 16 -8.05 -10.05 0.58
N GLY A 17 -8.19 -10.27 -0.73
CA GLY A 17 -9.45 -10.08 -1.46
C GLY A 17 -9.96 -8.63 -1.44
N MET A 18 -9.08 -7.65 -1.25
CA MET A 18 -9.45 -6.24 -1.27
C MET A 18 -9.82 -5.79 -2.69
N ASP A 19 -10.77 -4.87 -2.79
CA ASP A 19 -10.92 -4.13 -4.05
C ASP A 19 -9.67 -3.30 -4.34
N ILE A 20 -9.48 -2.92 -5.61
CA ILE A 20 -8.23 -2.29 -6.05
C ILE A 20 -7.99 -0.92 -5.41
N GLN A 21 -9.04 -0.20 -5.01
CA GLN A 21 -8.93 1.10 -4.35
C GLN A 21 -8.46 0.92 -2.91
N ASP A 22 -9.11 0.04 -2.15
CA ASP A 22 -8.71 -0.28 -0.79
C ASP A 22 -7.29 -0.86 -0.74
N ALA A 23 -6.94 -1.73 -1.70
CA ALA A 23 -5.61 -2.32 -1.81
C ALA A 23 -4.50 -1.27 -1.98
N VAL A 24 -4.73 -0.25 -2.82
CA VAL A 24 -3.79 0.87 -3.02
C VAL A 24 -3.79 1.83 -1.82
N TYR A 25 -4.96 2.04 -1.20
CA TYR A 25 -5.15 3.01 -0.12
C TYR A 25 -4.71 2.48 1.24
N ALA A 26 -4.48 1.17 1.35
CA ALA A 26 -3.94 0.53 2.53
C ALA A 26 -2.58 1.14 2.95
N PRO A 27 -2.33 1.30 4.26
CA PRO A 27 -1.04 1.76 4.74
C PRO A 27 0.04 0.70 4.49
N ARG A 28 1.23 1.14 4.07
CA ARG A 28 2.33 0.26 3.63
C ARG A 28 3.56 0.47 4.49
N PHE A 29 4.49 -0.48 4.38
CA PHE A 29 5.85 -0.37 4.92
C PHE A 29 6.91 -0.73 3.87
N ASP A 30 8.15 -0.34 4.12
CA ASP A 30 9.33 -0.69 3.32
C ASP A 30 10.40 -1.31 4.22
N CYS A 31 10.91 -2.48 3.84
CA CYS A 31 11.94 -3.23 4.58
C CYS A 31 13.19 -3.52 3.71
N GLN A 32 13.41 -2.74 2.65
CA GLN A 32 14.53 -2.98 1.72
C GLN A 32 15.90 -2.49 2.22
N LEU A 33 15.91 -1.63 3.25
CA LEU A 33 17.13 -1.09 3.85
C LEU A 33 17.29 -1.60 5.30
N SER A 34 18.14 -0.94 6.08
CA SER A 34 18.44 -1.32 7.47
C SER A 34 17.29 -1.17 8.45
N ASP A 35 16.33 -0.27 8.18
CA ASP A 35 15.15 -0.04 9.01
C ASP A 35 13.85 -0.30 8.27
N ILE A 36 12.88 -0.90 8.97
CA ILE A 36 11.50 -1.02 8.52
C ILE A 36 10.83 0.35 8.69
N ARG A 37 10.41 0.93 7.58
CA ARG A 37 9.76 2.25 7.53
C ARG A 37 8.28 2.07 7.28
N CYS A 38 7.44 2.60 8.16
CA CYS A 38 5.99 2.36 8.17
C CYS A 38 5.20 3.66 7.93
N HIS A 39 4.11 3.61 7.15
CA HIS A 39 3.19 4.75 7.03
C HIS A 39 2.63 5.11 8.41
N ARG A 40 2.39 6.40 8.66
CA ARG A 40 1.85 6.87 9.96
C ARG A 40 0.50 6.26 10.33
N ARG A 41 -0.26 5.82 9.33
CA ARG A 41 -1.55 5.13 9.47
C ARG A 41 -1.45 3.69 10.01
N ILE A 42 -0.26 3.07 10.05
CA ILE A 42 -0.09 1.78 10.74
C ILE A 42 -0.15 2.01 12.25
N PRO A 43 -1.02 1.31 13.02
CA PRO A 43 -1.17 1.55 14.46
C PRO A 43 0.16 1.48 15.22
N ALA A 44 0.36 2.43 16.16
CA ALA A 44 1.62 2.56 16.87
C ALA A 44 2.05 1.28 17.59
N HIS A 45 1.12 0.62 18.27
CA HIS A 45 1.37 -0.62 18.98
C HIS A 45 1.86 -1.76 18.07
N VAL A 46 1.47 -1.79 16.78
CA VAL A 46 1.96 -2.79 15.82
C VAL A 46 3.42 -2.52 15.49
N VAL A 47 3.77 -1.27 15.21
CA VAL A 47 5.16 -0.90 14.89
C VAL A 47 6.06 -1.11 16.10
N GLU A 48 5.60 -0.76 17.31
CA GLU A 48 6.32 -1.01 18.57
C GLU A 48 6.53 -2.50 18.83
N ALA A 49 5.54 -3.35 18.54
CA ALA A 49 5.68 -4.80 18.68
C ALA A 49 6.75 -5.37 17.73
N VAL A 50 6.80 -4.89 16.48
CA VAL A 50 7.85 -5.26 15.51
C VAL A 50 9.22 -4.71 15.94
N ALA A 51 9.25 -3.48 16.46
CA ALA A 51 10.46 -2.79 16.92
C ALA A 51 11.23 -3.55 18.02
N ARG A 52 10.55 -4.42 18.77
CA ARG A 52 11.19 -5.31 19.77
C ARG A 52 12.15 -6.33 19.14
N LYS A 53 12.04 -6.60 17.83
CA LYS A 53 12.86 -7.61 17.13
C LYS A 53 13.65 -7.03 15.96
N HIS A 54 13.09 -6.04 15.25
CA HIS A 54 13.70 -5.44 14.07
C HIS A 54 13.60 -3.93 14.16
N PRO A 55 14.63 -3.14 13.77
CA PRO A 55 14.52 -1.68 13.75
C PRO A 55 13.33 -1.25 12.88
N ALA A 56 12.30 -0.68 13.51
CA ALA A 56 11.07 -0.28 12.86
C ALA A 56 10.61 1.09 13.36
N ARG A 57 10.16 1.95 12.45
CA ARG A 57 9.68 3.29 12.79
C ARG A 57 8.66 3.80 11.78
N HIS A 58 7.85 4.75 12.21
CA HIS A 58 7.04 5.52 11.29
C HIS A 58 7.86 6.53 10.49
N ILE A 59 7.42 6.78 9.26
CA ILE A 59 7.76 7.97 8.49
C ILE A 59 6.74 9.07 8.78
N PRO A 60 7.05 10.36 8.52
CA PRO A 60 6.13 11.47 8.82
C PRO A 60 4.91 11.52 7.90
N TYR A 61 4.83 10.62 6.90
CA TYR A 61 3.78 10.62 5.89
C TYR A 61 2.69 9.59 6.23
N SER A 62 1.44 10.04 6.20
CA SER A 62 0.25 9.17 6.30
C SER A 62 -0.10 8.54 4.95
N LEU A 63 0.13 9.29 3.86
CA LEU A 63 -0.06 8.91 2.46
C LEU A 63 1.22 9.25 1.68
N GLY A 64 1.51 8.50 0.61
CA GLY A 64 2.73 8.68 -0.17
C GLY A 64 4.04 8.36 0.58
N GLY A 65 5.17 8.50 -0.10
CA GLY A 65 6.49 8.16 0.46
C GLY A 65 6.88 6.68 0.33
N PHE A 66 5.96 5.83 -0.15
CA PHE A 66 6.20 4.42 -0.52
C PHE A 66 5.62 4.13 -1.90
N ALA A 67 6.32 4.55 -2.96
CA ALA A 67 5.78 4.59 -4.31
C ALA A 67 4.48 5.43 -4.40
N LEU A 68 4.02 5.66 -5.62
CA LEU A 68 2.74 6.31 -5.91
C LEU A 68 2.01 5.36 -6.86
N VAL A 69 1.37 4.33 -6.28
CA VAL A 69 0.85 3.20 -7.05
C VAL A 69 -0.42 3.60 -7.78
N HIS A 70 -0.42 3.37 -9.09
CA HIS A 70 -1.62 3.41 -9.91
C HIS A 70 -1.91 1.98 -10.35
N ALA A 71 -3.16 1.56 -10.26
CA ALA A 71 -3.56 0.20 -10.60
C ALA A 71 -4.93 0.17 -11.26
N LEU A 72 -5.09 -0.78 -12.19
CA LEU A 72 -6.35 -1.14 -12.81
C LEU A 72 -6.62 -2.61 -12.51
N HIS A 73 -7.87 -2.94 -12.26
CA HIS A 73 -8.33 -4.30 -12.02
C HIS A 73 -9.50 -4.61 -12.95
N ILE A 74 -9.42 -5.76 -13.59
CA ILE A 74 -10.45 -6.31 -14.46
C ILE A 74 -10.93 -7.58 -13.78
N ASP A 75 -12.19 -7.58 -13.35
CA ASP A 75 -12.80 -8.76 -12.76
C ASP A 75 -12.85 -9.88 -13.82
N PRO A 76 -12.24 -11.06 -13.57
CA PRO A 76 -12.09 -12.08 -14.58
C PRO A 76 -13.41 -12.79 -14.94
N GLU A 77 -14.44 -12.70 -14.09
CA GLU A 77 -15.73 -13.37 -14.30
C GLU A 77 -16.73 -12.46 -15.03
N SER A 78 -16.86 -11.22 -14.56
CA SER A 78 -17.82 -10.22 -15.03
C SER A 78 -17.26 -9.25 -16.06
N GLY A 79 -15.93 -9.12 -16.15
CA GLY A 79 -15.26 -8.11 -16.97
C GLY A 79 -15.36 -6.68 -16.41
N ALA A 80 -15.87 -6.50 -15.19
CA ALA A 80 -16.01 -5.19 -14.58
C ALA A 80 -14.64 -4.51 -14.39
N LEU A 81 -14.58 -3.22 -14.73
CA LEU A 81 -13.37 -2.40 -14.62
C LEU A 81 -13.40 -1.59 -13.33
N SER A 82 -12.28 -1.61 -12.61
CA SER A 82 -12.05 -0.74 -11.45
C SER A 82 -10.61 -0.25 -11.47
N GLY A 83 -10.33 0.85 -10.78
CA GLY A 83 -8.99 1.42 -10.76
C GLY A 83 -8.76 2.34 -9.58
N ALA A 84 -7.49 2.58 -9.29
CA ALA A 84 -7.07 3.43 -8.19
C ALA A 84 -5.78 4.18 -8.55
N ALA A 85 -5.70 5.42 -8.08
CA ALA A 85 -4.48 6.21 -8.06
C ALA A 85 -4.14 6.56 -6.62
N ASP A 86 -2.86 6.48 -6.27
CA ASP A 86 -2.37 6.70 -4.91
C ASP A 86 -2.74 8.10 -4.40
N PRO A 87 -3.40 8.23 -3.24
CA PRO A 87 -3.81 9.53 -2.70
C PRO A 87 -2.62 10.32 -2.14
N GLY A 88 -1.41 9.76 -2.17
CA GLY A 88 -0.17 10.48 -1.90
C GLY A 88 0.29 11.43 -3.02
N ALA A 89 -0.44 11.49 -4.15
CA ALA A 89 -0.21 12.39 -5.27
C ALA A 89 -1.55 12.77 -5.95
N ASP A 90 -1.48 13.53 -7.04
CA ASP A 90 -2.64 14.12 -7.72
C ASP A 90 -3.21 13.26 -8.87
N GLY A 91 -2.97 11.94 -8.83
CA GLY A 91 -3.42 11.01 -9.86
C GLY A 91 -4.93 10.69 -9.75
N MET A 92 -5.52 10.22 -10.86
CA MET A 92 -6.92 9.77 -10.90
C MET A 92 -7.05 8.49 -11.74
N ALA A 93 -7.94 7.60 -11.32
CA ALA A 93 -8.45 6.51 -12.16
C ALA A 93 -9.88 6.86 -12.60
N LEU A 94 -10.16 6.68 -13.89
CA LEU A 94 -11.46 6.99 -14.48
C LEU A 94 -11.91 5.81 -15.33
N VAL A 95 -13.13 5.32 -15.08
CA VAL A 95 -13.83 4.38 -15.94
C VAL A 95 -14.68 5.18 -16.94
N VAL A 96 -14.62 4.81 -18.22
CA VAL A 96 -15.30 5.49 -19.34
C VAL A 96 -16.19 4.50 -20.07
#